data_AF-A0A1T5IR19-F1
#
_entry.id   AF-A0A1T5IR19-F1
#
_cell.length_a   1.000
_cell.length_b   1.000
_cell.length_c   1.000
_cell.angle_alpha   90.00
_cell.angle_beta   90.00
_cell.angle_gamma   90.00
#
_symmetry.space_group_name_H-M   'P 1'
#
loop_
_entity.id
_entity.type
_entity.pdbx_description
1 polymer ?
#
loop_
_entity_poly.entity_id
_entity_poly.type
_entity_poly.pdbx_seq_one_letter_code
_entity_poly.pdbx_strand_id
1 'polypeptide(L)'
;MPSTRLRRTATSALAVALTAAAAVGGTTAVTHGTDAASTAETTAETRVTTTPASSPALAFGGKGHGGRTDAERAYRDLLDHDDDAKILTAAHRGQWRDAPENSLPAIEAAFDDGAEIVELDVRLTSDGVPVLMHDETVDRTTDGSGAVSSFTLAEIRELRLKEHLGGAQTALTDERVPTLAEAMEVAADRGLVNLDKGWPAREEIWDVLADTGTVRNGLFKSDAPVAEVEAFREAHPGALYLHMISDANLASFDEFGDDQPVGYEVVFGTEQDAVARAPFLERLAGGSRVWINSMWNGLADHLTDEASLIDPSRGWESLVTTFRASMIQTDDVVALERWLRTGEGDRAPRGSVRVQAEDFAPGGEGVAYHDVDAGNRGGLDMRPGEDVDISDADGNVRVSWLRGGEWLTYEVDVPRTGRYELSARVSSPYTPAGAYTVSFDGGTESERVAVLSTTSHNKQELQASGVVQRLTKGTHTVRVSLPDDAYQNWNLDYLQFDPVSR
;
A
#
# COMPACT_ATOMS: atom_id res chain seq x y z
N MET A 1 24.17 -1.28 -44.94
CA MET A 1 24.31 -2.62 -44.32
C MET A 1 23.43 -2.62 -43.07
N PRO A 2 22.50 -3.57 -42.90
CA PRO A 2 21.73 -3.72 -41.67
C PRO A 2 22.42 -4.74 -40.72
N SER A 3 22.44 -4.46 -39.43
CA SER A 3 22.85 -5.43 -38.40
C SER A 3 21.65 -5.99 -37.65
N THR A 4 21.46 -7.31 -37.78
CA THR A 4 20.38 -8.07 -37.16
C THR A 4 20.57 -8.18 -35.64
N ARG A 5 19.48 -8.06 -34.86
CA ARG A 5 19.41 -8.65 -33.50
C ARG A 5 18.31 -9.72 -33.48
N LEU A 6 18.69 -10.91 -33.03
CA LEU A 6 17.83 -12.10 -33.00
C LEU A 6 17.03 -12.17 -31.70
N ARG A 7 15.73 -12.46 -31.81
CA ARG A 7 14.93 -13.00 -30.69
C ARG A 7 15.41 -14.42 -30.37
N ARG A 8 15.46 -14.79 -29.09
CA ARG A 8 15.62 -16.18 -28.64
C ARG A 8 14.41 -16.61 -27.83
N THR A 9 13.67 -17.56 -28.36
CA THR A 9 12.73 -18.40 -27.62
C THR A 9 13.50 -19.54 -26.95
N ALA A 10 13.09 -19.93 -25.73
CA ALA A 10 13.62 -21.11 -25.05
C ALA A 10 12.47 -22.05 -24.68
N THR A 11 12.39 -23.18 -25.36
CA THR A 11 11.48 -24.29 -25.02
C THR A 11 12.30 -25.37 -24.34
N SER A 12 11.91 -25.80 -23.13
CA SER A 12 12.56 -26.91 -22.42
C SER A 12 11.51 -27.90 -21.92
N ALA A 13 11.45 -29.07 -22.55
CA ALA A 13 10.64 -30.19 -22.08
C ALA A 13 11.42 -31.01 -21.03
N LEU A 14 10.76 -31.40 -19.95
CA LEU A 14 11.34 -32.27 -18.92
C LEU A 14 10.87 -33.72 -19.11
N ALA A 15 11.82 -34.65 -19.18
CA ALA A 15 11.55 -36.07 -19.41
C ALA A 15 11.40 -36.86 -18.10
N VAL A 16 10.56 -37.90 -18.14
CA VAL A 16 10.24 -38.80 -17.03
C VAL A 16 11.39 -39.75 -16.70
N ALA A 17 11.64 -39.98 -15.42
CA ALA A 17 12.32 -41.19 -14.92
C ALA A 17 11.60 -41.73 -13.68
N LEU A 18 11.42 -43.05 -13.60
CA LEU A 18 10.59 -43.73 -12.61
C LEU A 18 11.29 -44.98 -12.09
N THR A 19 11.45 -45.12 -10.77
CA THR A 19 11.77 -46.40 -10.11
C THR A 19 11.27 -46.41 -8.67
N ALA A 20 10.87 -47.59 -8.17
CA ALA A 20 10.08 -47.74 -6.96
C ALA A 20 10.69 -48.73 -5.95
N ALA A 21 10.41 -48.52 -4.65
CA ALA A 21 10.43 -49.49 -3.54
C ALA A 21 10.01 -48.77 -2.25
N ALA A 22 9.41 -49.38 -1.22
CA ALA A 22 8.58 -50.59 -1.10
C ALA A 22 7.76 -50.45 0.20
N ALA A 23 6.59 -51.09 0.31
CA ALA A 23 5.65 -50.87 1.42
C ALA A 23 5.57 -52.04 2.41
N VAL A 24 5.56 -51.73 3.72
CA VAL A 24 4.96 -52.47 4.85
C VAL A 24 4.67 -51.39 5.93
N GLY A 25 3.55 -51.31 6.66
CA GLY A 25 2.37 -52.17 6.80
C GLY A 25 2.00 -52.32 8.29
N GLY A 26 0.87 -51.74 8.76
CA GLY A 26 0.46 -51.86 10.18
C GLY A 26 -0.78 -51.05 10.63
N THR A 27 -1.89 -51.74 10.89
CA THR A 27 -3.12 -51.28 11.58
C THR A 27 -3.25 -51.98 12.95
N THR A 28 -4.05 -51.62 13.97
CA THR A 28 -5.23 -50.73 14.19
C THR A 28 -5.00 -49.89 15.49
N ALA A 29 -5.62 -48.73 15.76
CA ALA A 29 -7.04 -48.32 15.86
C ALA A 29 -7.84 -48.87 17.08
N VAL A 30 -8.66 -47.99 17.71
CA VAL A 30 -9.89 -48.22 18.53
C VAL A 30 -9.85 -48.16 20.09
N THR A 31 -10.17 -46.96 20.61
CA THR A 31 -11.13 -46.54 21.69
C THR A 31 -11.18 -47.04 23.16
N HIS A 32 -11.38 -46.02 24.04
CA HIS A 32 -12.33 -45.87 25.18
C HIS A 32 -12.28 -46.73 26.46
N GLY A 33 -12.34 -46.02 27.61
CA GLY A 33 -13.42 -46.22 28.61
C GLY A 33 -13.05 -46.18 30.10
N THR A 34 -13.58 -45.19 30.84
CA THR A 34 -14.14 -45.28 32.24
C THR A 34 -13.25 -45.79 33.41
N ASP A 35 -13.41 -45.44 34.69
CA ASP A 35 -14.08 -44.34 35.42
C ASP A 35 -13.56 -44.30 36.88
N ALA A 36 -13.82 -43.19 37.59
CA ALA A 36 -13.98 -43.03 39.06
C ALA A 36 -13.02 -43.72 40.07
N ALA A 37 -12.34 -42.93 40.94
CA ALA A 37 -12.82 -42.61 42.30
C ALA A 37 -11.73 -42.17 43.32
N SER A 38 -11.99 -41.07 44.03
CA SER A 38 -11.69 -40.81 45.46
C SER A 38 -10.26 -41.03 46.02
N THR A 39 -9.59 -39.93 46.37
CA THR A 39 -9.42 -39.48 47.77
C THR A 39 -9.17 -37.98 47.84
N ALA A 40 -9.62 -37.32 48.92
CA ALA A 40 -9.41 -35.90 49.14
C ALA A 40 -8.20 -35.66 50.06
N GLU A 41 -7.30 -34.76 49.67
CA GLU A 41 -6.34 -34.12 50.58
C GLU A 41 -6.32 -32.61 50.38
N THR A 42 -6.33 -31.90 51.51
CA THR A 42 -6.50 -30.45 51.60
C THR A 42 -5.18 -29.73 51.36
N THR A 43 -5.06 -28.94 50.29
CA THR A 43 -3.98 -27.96 50.12
C THR A 43 -4.53 -26.61 49.68
N ALA A 44 -3.77 -25.54 49.98
CA ALA A 44 -4.24 -24.16 49.97
C ALA A 44 -4.83 -23.68 48.64
N GLU A 45 -5.83 -22.80 48.71
CA GLU A 45 -6.26 -21.97 47.59
C GLU A 45 -5.11 -21.02 47.17
N THR A 46 -4.24 -21.51 46.29
CA THR A 46 -3.42 -20.63 45.46
C THR A 46 -4.38 -19.79 44.62
N ARG A 47 -4.61 -18.55 45.04
CA ARG A 47 -5.32 -17.55 44.25
C ARG A 47 -4.58 -17.42 42.93
N VAL A 48 -5.09 -18.08 41.89
CA VAL A 48 -4.62 -17.90 40.52
C VAL A 48 -4.87 -16.45 40.17
N THR A 49 -3.82 -15.64 40.29
CA THR A 49 -3.74 -14.37 39.59
C THR A 49 -3.80 -14.73 38.12
N THR A 50 -5.00 -14.61 37.54
CA THR A 50 -5.15 -14.57 36.09
C THR A 50 -4.21 -13.48 35.61
N THR A 51 -3.12 -13.88 34.94
CA THR A 51 -2.33 -12.97 34.14
C THR A 51 -3.32 -12.17 33.29
N PRO A 52 -3.28 -10.83 33.29
CA PRO A 52 -4.07 -10.10 32.32
C PRO A 52 -3.69 -10.65 30.95
N ALA A 53 -4.69 -11.00 30.13
CA ALA A 53 -4.41 -11.39 28.76
C ALA A 53 -3.50 -10.32 28.16
N SER A 54 -2.37 -10.74 27.60
CA SER A 54 -1.43 -9.84 26.94
C SER A 54 -2.22 -9.01 25.93
N SER A 55 -2.22 -7.69 26.06
CA SER A 55 -2.87 -6.82 25.06
C SER A 55 -2.34 -7.20 23.68
N PRO A 56 -3.20 -7.32 22.66
CA PRO A 56 -2.78 -7.65 21.29
C PRO A 56 -1.71 -6.70 20.71
N ALA A 57 -1.58 -5.48 21.25
CA ALA A 57 -0.52 -4.50 20.99
C ALA A 57 0.93 -4.95 21.31
N LEU A 58 1.19 -6.26 21.48
CA LEU A 58 2.52 -6.89 21.58
C LEU A 58 2.65 -8.12 20.67
N ALA A 59 1.71 -8.33 19.74
CA ALA A 59 1.70 -9.50 18.86
C ALA A 59 2.66 -9.37 17.67
N PHE A 60 2.98 -8.13 17.26
CA PHE A 60 3.70 -7.82 16.01
C PHE A 60 4.97 -6.99 16.21
N GLY A 61 5.18 -6.40 17.39
CA GLY A 61 6.38 -5.61 17.69
C GLY A 61 6.41 -5.13 19.15
N GLY A 62 7.49 -4.46 19.51
CA GLY A 62 7.74 -3.96 20.87
C GLY A 62 6.98 -2.68 21.23
N LYS A 63 7.23 -2.18 22.44
CA LYS A 63 6.58 -0.97 22.98
C LYS A 63 7.15 0.35 22.48
N GLY A 64 8.28 0.29 21.77
CA GLY A 64 9.11 1.46 21.47
C GLY A 64 9.79 2.08 22.68
N HIS A 65 10.58 3.11 22.42
CA HIS A 65 11.42 3.82 23.36
C HIS A 65 10.75 5.08 23.90
N GLY A 66 11.13 5.47 25.12
CA GLY A 66 10.73 6.75 25.69
C GLY A 66 11.49 7.93 25.07
N GLY A 67 10.91 9.13 25.12
CA GLY A 67 11.45 10.38 24.58
C GLY A 67 10.78 11.59 25.24
N ARG A 68 11.36 12.79 25.10
CA ARG A 68 10.74 14.03 25.60
C ARG A 68 9.66 14.56 24.68
N THR A 69 9.87 14.35 23.38
CA THR A 69 9.00 14.73 22.28
C THR A 69 8.68 13.46 21.49
N ASP A 70 7.84 13.58 20.47
CA ASP A 70 7.35 12.45 19.70
C ASP A 70 8.38 12.12 18.61
N ALA A 71 9.00 13.15 18.01
CA ALA A 71 10.24 13.06 17.23
C ALA A 71 11.40 12.37 17.97
N GLU A 72 11.63 12.69 19.27
CA GLU A 72 12.66 12.01 20.07
C GLU A 72 12.38 10.50 20.25
N ARG A 73 11.12 10.07 20.22
CA ARG A 73 10.75 8.65 20.29
C ARG A 73 10.95 7.97 18.95
N ALA A 74 10.34 8.53 17.90
CA ALA A 74 10.45 8.02 16.53
C ALA A 74 11.92 7.86 16.08
N TYR A 75 12.80 8.82 16.41
CA TYR A 75 14.24 8.71 16.15
C TYR A 75 14.92 7.55 16.90
N ARG A 76 14.53 7.28 18.16
CA ARG A 76 15.09 6.17 18.95
C ARG A 76 14.57 4.84 18.47
N ASP A 77 13.29 4.78 18.11
CA ASP A 77 12.68 3.60 17.52
C ASP A 77 13.31 3.30 16.15
N LEU A 78 13.51 4.27 15.27
CA LEU A 78 14.18 4.08 13.97
C LEU A 78 15.55 3.38 14.11
N LEU A 79 16.34 3.77 15.12
CA LEU A 79 17.68 3.22 15.40
C LEU A 79 17.66 1.92 16.22
N ASP A 80 16.49 1.44 16.62
CA ASP A 80 16.31 0.10 17.18
C ASP A 80 16.21 -0.91 16.04
N HIS A 81 17.03 -1.95 16.06
CA HIS A 81 17.07 -3.00 15.04
C HIS A 81 16.90 -4.40 15.66
N ASP A 82 16.46 -4.48 16.93
CA ASP A 82 16.21 -5.77 17.60
C ASP A 82 14.97 -6.49 17.00
N ASP A 83 14.94 -7.82 17.11
CA ASP A 83 13.84 -8.67 16.59
C ASP A 83 12.46 -8.31 17.18
N ASP A 84 12.41 -7.67 18.36
CA ASP A 84 11.20 -7.17 19.02
C ASP A 84 11.07 -5.65 19.02
N ALA A 85 11.74 -4.94 18.12
CA ALA A 85 11.60 -3.49 17.96
C ALA A 85 10.15 -3.08 17.61
N LYS A 86 9.79 -1.81 17.84
CA LYS A 86 8.46 -1.29 17.47
C LYS A 86 8.32 -1.24 15.94
N ILE A 87 7.19 -1.69 15.38
CA ILE A 87 6.80 -1.38 13.99
C ILE A 87 6.50 0.10 13.88
N LEU A 88 7.10 0.79 12.90
CA LEU A 88 6.83 2.21 12.64
C LEU A 88 5.82 2.40 11.51
N THR A 89 4.89 3.32 11.72
CA THR A 89 3.90 3.72 10.70
C THR A 89 4.39 4.95 9.94
N ALA A 90 4.42 4.85 8.61
CA ALA A 90 4.74 5.93 7.69
C ALA A 90 3.51 6.34 6.86
N ALA A 91 3.10 7.61 6.97
CA ALA A 91 2.01 8.16 6.17
C ALA A 91 2.54 8.64 4.80
N HIS A 92 2.11 8.03 3.70
CA HIS A 92 2.48 8.44 2.34
C HIS A 92 1.86 9.80 2.00
N ARG A 93 2.70 10.81 1.68
CA ARG A 93 2.31 12.22 1.43
C ARG A 93 1.48 12.88 2.54
N GLY A 94 1.54 12.37 3.76
CA GLY A 94 0.67 12.75 4.88
C GLY A 94 -0.74 12.12 4.82
N GLN A 95 -1.63 12.53 5.72
CA GLN A 95 -3.01 12.03 5.78
C GLN A 95 -3.88 12.68 4.69
N TRP A 96 -3.64 12.30 3.43
CA TRP A 96 -4.34 12.86 2.28
C TRP A 96 -5.81 12.45 2.21
N ARG A 97 -6.25 11.42 2.96
CA ARG A 97 -7.68 11.09 3.03
C ARG A 97 -8.52 12.18 3.71
N ASP A 98 -7.91 13.04 4.52
CA ASP A 98 -8.57 14.16 5.23
C ASP A 98 -8.15 15.56 4.74
N ALA A 99 -7.07 15.67 3.96
CA ALA A 99 -6.46 16.95 3.54
C ALA A 99 -5.79 16.83 2.16
N PRO A 100 -5.35 17.92 1.50
CA PRO A 100 -4.51 17.82 0.30
C PRO A 100 -3.23 17.01 0.54
N GLU A 101 -2.82 16.18 -0.41
CA GLU A 101 -1.51 15.50 -0.35
C GLU A 101 -0.37 16.52 -0.21
N ASN A 102 0.73 16.15 0.48
CA ASN A 102 1.92 16.98 0.62
C ASN A 102 1.64 18.38 1.24
N SER A 103 0.63 18.51 2.11
CA SER A 103 0.23 19.76 2.76
C SER A 103 0.49 19.79 4.27
N LEU A 104 0.57 20.99 4.86
CA LEU A 104 0.74 21.12 6.33
C LEU A 104 -0.41 20.45 7.11
N PRO A 105 -1.71 20.61 6.75
CA PRO A 105 -2.78 19.87 7.42
C PRO A 105 -2.68 18.35 7.29
N ALA A 106 -2.22 17.82 6.15
CA ALA A 106 -2.01 16.37 5.98
C ALA A 106 -0.86 15.84 6.84
N ILE A 107 0.22 16.63 7.00
CA ILE A 107 1.32 16.32 7.93
C ILE A 107 0.82 16.34 9.38
N GLU A 108 0.03 17.36 9.75
CA GLU A 108 -0.51 17.48 11.10
C GLU A 108 -1.45 16.32 11.45
N ALA A 109 -2.39 15.98 10.56
CA ALA A 109 -3.33 14.90 10.76
C ALA A 109 -2.65 13.52 10.82
N ALA A 110 -1.64 13.25 9.98
CA ALA A 110 -0.89 11.99 10.03
C ALA A 110 -0.22 11.74 11.39
N PHE A 111 0.37 12.78 11.99
CA PHE A 111 0.95 12.69 13.33
C PHE A 111 -0.13 12.61 14.44
N ASP A 112 -1.32 13.17 14.25
CA ASP A 112 -2.43 13.04 15.21
C ASP A 112 -3.09 11.65 15.17
N ASP A 113 -3.12 11.01 14.00
CA ASP A 113 -3.62 9.64 13.81
C ASP A 113 -2.64 8.56 14.31
N GLY A 114 -1.37 8.92 14.46
CA GLY A 114 -0.36 8.12 15.17
C GLY A 114 0.86 7.70 14.35
N ALA A 115 1.04 8.20 13.13
CA ALA A 115 2.24 7.90 12.34
C ALA A 115 3.51 8.45 13.03
N GLU A 116 4.59 7.67 13.05
CA GLU A 116 5.92 8.17 13.49
C GLU A 116 6.67 8.90 12.39
N ILE A 117 6.35 8.59 11.14
CA ILE A 117 7.00 9.10 9.95
C ILE A 117 5.93 9.66 9.01
N VAL A 118 6.17 10.84 8.45
CA VAL A 118 5.42 11.30 7.29
C VAL A 118 6.38 11.29 6.11
N GLU A 119 6.03 10.55 5.05
CA GLU A 119 6.75 10.64 3.78
C GLU A 119 6.23 11.85 3.01
N LEU A 120 7.14 12.61 2.41
CA LEU A 120 6.86 13.82 1.65
C LEU A 120 7.73 13.90 0.39
N ASP A 121 7.10 14.27 -0.72
CA ASP A 121 7.76 14.48 -2.00
C ASP A 121 8.38 15.87 -2.09
N VAL A 122 9.69 15.96 -2.37
CA VAL A 122 10.39 17.25 -2.46
C VAL A 122 10.79 17.57 -3.90
N ARG A 123 10.47 18.80 -4.34
CA ARG A 123 10.90 19.38 -5.64
C ARG A 123 11.49 20.77 -5.43
N LEU A 124 12.32 21.22 -6.39
CA LEU A 124 12.87 22.57 -6.41
C LEU A 124 12.06 23.50 -7.31
N THR A 125 11.76 24.68 -6.79
CA THR A 125 11.35 25.87 -7.56
C THR A 125 12.49 26.42 -8.41
N SER A 126 12.19 27.30 -9.36
CA SER A 126 13.17 27.93 -10.26
C SER A 126 14.23 28.79 -9.56
N ASP A 127 13.93 29.28 -8.36
CA ASP A 127 14.84 30.01 -7.47
C ASP A 127 15.50 29.12 -6.40
N GLY A 128 15.36 27.79 -6.52
CA GLY A 128 16.11 26.80 -5.75
C GLY A 128 15.53 26.48 -4.36
N VAL A 129 14.30 26.88 -4.06
CA VAL A 129 13.66 26.57 -2.78
C VAL A 129 12.97 25.20 -2.83
N PRO A 130 13.25 24.29 -1.87
CA PRO A 130 12.52 23.04 -1.70
C PRO A 130 11.05 23.27 -1.29
N VAL A 131 10.13 22.73 -2.11
CA VAL A 131 8.68 22.73 -1.89
C VAL A 131 8.14 21.31 -1.94
N LEU A 132 7.00 21.09 -1.28
CA LEU A 132 6.36 19.78 -1.29
C LEU A 132 5.48 19.62 -2.54
N MET A 133 5.81 18.63 -3.38
CA MET A 133 5.06 18.31 -4.60
C MET A 133 5.48 16.95 -5.17
N HIS A 134 4.54 16.02 -5.34
CA HIS A 134 4.81 14.73 -5.99
C HIS A 134 5.22 14.89 -7.46
N ASP A 135 4.38 15.60 -8.22
CA ASP A 135 4.43 15.70 -9.67
C ASP A 135 5.54 16.64 -10.14
N GLU A 136 5.97 16.50 -11.40
CA GLU A 136 6.85 17.48 -12.04
C GLU A 136 6.11 18.80 -12.38
N THR A 137 4.78 18.76 -12.39
CA THR A 137 3.88 19.86 -12.74
C THR A 137 2.83 20.09 -11.66
N VAL A 138 2.32 21.32 -11.56
CA VAL A 138 1.36 21.71 -10.50
C VAL A 138 -0.10 21.34 -10.82
N ASP A 139 -0.38 20.90 -12.05
CA ASP A 139 -1.72 20.79 -12.64
C ASP A 139 -2.69 19.86 -11.89
N ARG A 140 -2.22 18.70 -11.40
CA ARG A 140 -3.08 17.70 -10.73
C ARG A 140 -3.56 18.22 -9.39
N THR A 141 -2.66 18.73 -8.57
CA THR A 141 -2.89 19.07 -7.15
C THR A 141 -3.19 20.54 -6.88
N THR A 142 -3.11 21.43 -7.88
CA THR A 142 -3.39 22.87 -7.71
C THR A 142 -4.38 23.46 -8.72
N ASP A 143 -4.71 24.75 -8.58
CA ASP A 143 -5.38 25.58 -9.61
C ASP A 143 -4.44 26.17 -10.68
N GLY A 144 -3.14 25.88 -10.61
CA GLY A 144 -2.13 26.28 -11.59
C GLY A 144 -1.97 25.32 -12.77
N SER A 145 -0.98 25.61 -13.62
CA SER A 145 -0.53 24.71 -14.69
C SER A 145 0.94 24.98 -15.06
N GLY A 146 1.71 23.93 -15.29
CA GLY A 146 3.12 24.01 -15.69
C GLY A 146 4.09 23.35 -14.71
N ALA A 147 5.35 23.24 -15.11
CA ALA A 147 6.39 22.57 -14.32
C ALA A 147 6.74 23.33 -13.04
N VAL A 148 6.92 22.63 -11.91
CA VAL A 148 7.33 23.22 -10.62
C VAL A 148 8.60 24.06 -10.76
N SER A 149 9.56 23.56 -11.52
CA SER A 149 10.84 24.20 -11.82
C SER A 149 10.75 25.45 -12.71
N SER A 150 9.54 25.85 -13.13
CA SER A 150 9.29 27.09 -13.88
C SER A 150 8.70 28.23 -13.02
N PHE A 151 8.26 27.94 -11.80
CA PHE A 151 7.76 28.94 -10.84
C PHE A 151 8.87 29.34 -9.86
N THR A 152 8.91 30.60 -9.44
CA THR A 152 9.61 30.99 -8.20
C THR A 152 8.78 30.61 -6.97
N LEU A 153 9.40 30.59 -5.77
CA LEU A 153 8.66 30.41 -4.52
C LEU A 153 7.49 31.41 -4.39
N ALA A 154 7.72 32.66 -4.78
CA ALA A 154 6.71 33.72 -4.70
C ALA A 154 5.51 33.48 -5.63
N GLU A 155 5.71 32.79 -6.76
CA GLU A 155 4.64 32.49 -7.72
C GLU A 155 3.91 31.19 -7.36
N ILE A 156 4.62 30.14 -6.95
CA ILE A 156 4.00 28.85 -6.60
C ILE A 156 3.17 28.95 -5.31
N ARG A 157 3.53 29.83 -4.37
CA ARG A 157 2.76 30.11 -3.14
C ARG A 157 1.43 30.83 -3.37
N GLU A 158 1.16 31.34 -4.57
CA GLU A 158 -0.17 31.88 -4.89
C GLU A 158 -1.16 30.77 -5.30
N LEU A 159 -0.66 29.60 -5.71
CA LEU A 159 -1.48 28.45 -6.14
C LEU A 159 -2.18 27.76 -4.97
N ARG A 160 -3.45 27.45 -5.15
CA ARG A 160 -4.31 26.78 -4.16
C ARG A 160 -4.25 25.28 -4.33
N LEU A 161 -4.06 24.54 -3.24
CA LEU A 161 -4.13 23.08 -3.26
C LEU A 161 -5.58 22.59 -3.43
N LYS A 162 -5.75 21.47 -4.13
CA LYS A 162 -6.98 20.69 -4.17
C LYS A 162 -6.99 19.66 -3.04
N GLU A 163 -8.17 19.27 -2.58
CA GLU A 163 -8.33 18.20 -1.57
C GLU A 163 -7.73 16.86 -2.06
N HIS A 164 -7.37 15.99 -1.11
CA HIS A 164 -6.90 14.63 -1.37
C HIS A 164 -5.75 14.53 -2.39
N LEU A 165 -5.81 13.54 -3.29
CA LEU A 165 -4.85 13.36 -4.40
C LEU A 165 -5.06 14.36 -5.56
N GLY A 166 -5.84 15.43 -5.35
CA GLY A 166 -6.21 16.37 -6.40
C GLY A 166 -7.00 15.70 -7.53
N GLY A 167 -6.80 16.16 -8.77
CA GLY A 167 -7.51 15.70 -9.96
C GLY A 167 -8.30 16.81 -10.67
N ALA A 168 -9.13 16.42 -11.65
CA ALA A 168 -9.83 17.38 -12.51
C ALA A 168 -11.15 17.93 -11.92
N GLN A 169 -11.76 17.22 -10.96
CA GLN A 169 -13.07 17.57 -10.37
C GLN A 169 -13.04 17.80 -8.86
N THR A 170 -11.85 17.78 -8.28
CA THR A 170 -11.62 17.86 -6.83
C THR A 170 -11.67 19.31 -6.35
N ALA A 171 -12.22 19.54 -5.16
CA ALA A 171 -12.45 20.89 -4.66
C ALA A 171 -11.13 21.62 -4.35
N LEU A 172 -11.11 22.94 -4.56
CA LEU A 172 -10.00 23.80 -4.14
C LEU A 172 -10.16 24.19 -2.68
N THR A 173 -9.05 24.12 -1.94
CA THR A 173 -8.95 24.54 -0.55
C THR A 173 -8.50 26.00 -0.43
N ASP A 174 -8.37 26.49 0.80
CA ASP A 174 -7.65 27.72 1.13
C ASP A 174 -6.15 27.47 1.43
N GLU A 175 -5.64 26.24 1.32
CA GLU A 175 -4.23 25.90 1.51
C GLU A 175 -3.36 26.32 0.31
N ARG A 176 -2.04 26.32 0.50
CA ARG A 176 -1.02 26.67 -0.52
C ARG A 176 0.08 25.61 -0.54
N VAL A 177 0.82 25.56 -1.65
CA VAL A 177 2.02 24.72 -1.77
C VAL A 177 3.05 25.13 -0.69
N PRO A 178 3.36 24.25 0.29
CA PRO A 178 4.25 24.59 1.39
C PRO A 178 5.73 24.42 0.99
N THR A 179 6.62 25.11 1.71
CA THR A 179 8.05 24.77 1.66
C THR A 179 8.37 23.58 2.55
N LEU A 180 9.47 22.90 2.25
CA LEU A 180 10.00 21.89 3.16
C LEU A 180 10.31 22.48 4.55
N ALA A 181 10.78 23.73 4.62
CA ALA A 181 11.06 24.39 5.90
C ALA A 181 9.80 24.48 6.80
N GLU A 182 8.66 24.87 6.24
CA GLU A 182 7.38 24.93 6.97
C GLU A 182 6.94 23.54 7.44
N ALA A 183 7.13 22.51 6.61
CA ALA A 183 6.86 21.12 6.97
C ALA A 183 7.77 20.59 8.08
N MET A 184 9.06 20.93 8.05
CA MET A 184 10.00 20.55 9.10
C MET A 184 9.72 21.28 10.43
N GLU A 185 9.25 22.53 10.39
CA GLU A 185 8.78 23.25 11.60
C GLU A 185 7.58 22.52 12.26
N VAL A 186 6.64 21.98 11.48
CA VAL A 186 5.53 21.14 11.98
C VAL A 186 6.05 19.81 12.55
N ALA A 187 7.00 19.17 11.86
CA ALA A 187 7.52 17.85 12.25
C ALA A 187 8.48 17.87 13.46
N ALA A 188 9.10 19.01 13.77
CA ALA A 188 10.25 19.15 14.68
C ALA A 188 10.12 18.38 16.01
N ASP A 189 8.98 18.52 16.71
CA ASP A 189 8.68 17.80 17.95
C ASP A 189 7.73 16.60 17.75
N ARG A 190 7.17 16.41 16.55
CA ARG A 190 6.08 15.45 16.27
C ARG A 190 6.56 14.10 15.73
N GLY A 191 7.55 14.06 14.87
CA GLY A 191 8.02 12.80 14.29
C GLY A 191 9.16 12.96 13.28
N LEU A 192 9.34 11.93 12.45
CA LEU A 192 10.30 11.90 11.37
C LEU A 192 9.64 12.30 10.03
N VAL A 193 10.46 12.70 9.07
CA VAL A 193 10.05 13.00 7.70
C VAL A 193 10.89 12.17 6.73
N ASN A 194 10.26 11.28 5.96
CA ASN A 194 10.93 10.61 4.85
C ASN A 194 10.84 11.49 3.60
N LEU A 195 11.94 11.61 2.87
CA LEU A 195 12.14 12.64 1.85
C LEU A 195 12.26 11.99 0.46
N ASP A 196 11.13 11.69 -0.16
CA ASP A 196 11.07 11.11 -1.52
C ASP A 196 11.22 12.21 -2.58
N LYS A 197 11.59 11.83 -3.81
CA LYS A 197 11.96 12.69 -4.97
C LYS A 197 13.13 13.66 -4.70
N GLY A 198 13.55 13.81 -3.45
CA GLY A 198 14.47 14.84 -2.97
C GLY A 198 15.97 14.55 -3.16
N TRP A 199 16.39 13.32 -3.50
CA TRP A 199 17.82 13.01 -3.65
C TRP A 199 18.61 13.90 -4.64
N PRO A 200 18.04 14.38 -5.76
CA PRO A 200 18.68 15.36 -6.64
C PRO A 200 18.85 16.76 -6.02
N ALA A 201 18.11 17.05 -4.95
CA ALA A 201 18.07 18.32 -4.21
C ALA A 201 18.58 18.17 -2.76
N ARG A 202 19.34 17.10 -2.48
CA ARG A 202 19.73 16.69 -1.13
C ARG A 202 20.58 17.71 -0.37
N GLU A 203 21.33 18.56 -1.08
CA GLU A 203 22.15 19.62 -0.47
C GLU A 203 21.24 20.77 0.01
N GLU A 204 20.29 21.21 -0.83
CA GLU A 204 19.28 22.20 -0.49
C GLU A 204 18.34 21.71 0.64
N ILE A 205 18.01 20.42 0.64
CA ILE A 205 17.28 19.76 1.73
C ILE A 205 18.11 19.73 3.01
N TRP A 206 19.39 19.40 2.94
CA TRP A 206 20.28 19.40 4.10
C TRP A 206 20.38 20.79 4.72
N ASP A 207 20.54 21.84 3.91
CA ASP A 207 20.57 23.23 4.38
C ASP A 207 19.26 23.58 5.13
N VAL A 208 18.08 23.18 4.61
CA VAL A 208 16.79 23.34 5.31
C VAL A 208 16.76 22.59 6.65
N LEU A 209 17.20 21.33 6.68
CA LEU A 209 17.23 20.51 7.91
C LEU A 209 18.20 21.09 8.96
N ALA A 210 19.32 21.67 8.51
CA ALA A 210 20.30 22.31 9.38
C ALA A 210 19.76 23.63 9.97
N ASP A 211 19.17 24.49 9.13
CA ASP A 211 18.64 25.80 9.53
C ASP A 211 17.40 25.69 10.45
N THR A 212 16.53 24.69 10.20
CA THR A 212 15.39 24.39 11.10
C THR A 212 15.79 23.60 12.35
N GLY A 213 17.02 23.05 12.40
CA GLY A 213 17.50 22.21 13.50
C GLY A 213 16.92 20.79 13.52
N THR A 214 16.36 20.33 12.40
CA THR A 214 15.61 19.07 12.25
C THR A 214 16.37 17.96 11.51
N VAL A 215 17.71 18.03 11.47
CA VAL A 215 18.60 16.98 10.90
C VAL A 215 18.28 15.56 11.40
N ARG A 216 17.76 15.41 12.62
CA ARG A 216 17.35 14.11 13.18
C ARG A 216 15.93 13.68 12.81
N ASN A 217 15.13 14.56 12.24
CA ASN A 217 13.80 14.26 11.75
C ASN A 217 13.86 13.80 10.28
N GLY A 218 14.71 14.44 9.47
CA GLY A 218 14.83 14.14 8.04
C GLY A 218 15.53 12.81 7.74
N LEU A 219 14.84 11.94 7.01
CA LEU A 219 15.31 10.65 6.50
C LEU A 219 15.39 10.70 4.96
N PHE A 220 16.60 10.86 4.43
CA PHE A 220 16.86 10.86 2.99
C PHE A 220 16.59 9.47 2.39
N LYS A 221 15.96 9.43 1.21
CA LYS A 221 15.61 8.19 0.49
C LYS A 221 16.14 8.23 -0.94
N SER A 222 16.78 7.16 -1.40
CA SER A 222 17.11 6.96 -2.83
C SER A 222 17.56 5.53 -3.18
N ASP A 223 17.62 5.22 -4.48
CA ASP A 223 18.30 4.06 -5.06
C ASP A 223 19.75 4.38 -5.54
N ALA A 224 20.30 5.53 -5.14
CA ALA A 224 21.58 6.04 -5.67
C ALA A 224 22.77 5.13 -5.36
N PRO A 225 23.85 5.17 -6.19
CA PRO A 225 25.03 4.34 -5.98
C PRO A 225 25.66 4.55 -4.60
N VAL A 226 26.09 3.45 -3.95
CA VAL A 226 26.64 3.44 -2.59
C VAL A 226 27.71 4.51 -2.37
N ALA A 227 28.67 4.65 -3.29
CA ALA A 227 29.74 5.64 -3.19
C ALA A 227 29.26 7.12 -3.25
N GLU A 228 28.09 7.40 -3.82
CA GLU A 228 27.46 8.73 -3.79
C GLU A 228 26.81 8.99 -2.42
N VAL A 229 26.17 7.97 -1.86
CA VAL A 229 25.56 8.00 -0.52
C VAL A 229 26.61 8.14 0.57
N GLU A 230 27.69 7.38 0.50
CA GLU A 230 28.83 7.46 1.43
C GLU A 230 29.47 8.85 1.40
N ALA A 231 29.70 9.41 0.21
CA ALA A 231 30.25 10.77 0.07
C ALA A 231 29.31 11.84 0.66
N PHE A 232 27.99 11.69 0.50
CA PHE A 232 27.00 12.56 1.11
C PHE A 232 27.02 12.44 2.65
N ARG A 233 27.03 11.21 3.20
CA ARG A 233 27.09 10.96 4.66
C ARG A 233 28.41 11.41 5.29
N GLU A 234 29.54 11.35 4.56
CA GLU A 234 30.83 11.89 4.99
C GLU A 234 30.82 13.43 5.04
N ALA A 235 30.23 14.08 4.03
CA ALA A 235 30.06 15.53 3.99
C ALA A 235 29.09 16.05 5.06
N HIS A 236 28.06 15.28 5.38
CA HIS A 236 26.93 15.66 6.24
C HIS A 236 26.73 14.71 7.44
N PRO A 237 27.62 14.75 8.45
CA PRO A 237 27.57 13.83 9.59
C PRO A 237 26.26 13.92 10.36
N GLY A 238 25.54 12.79 10.40
CA GLY A 238 24.23 12.68 11.06
C GLY A 238 23.04 12.66 10.11
N ALA A 239 23.25 12.80 8.79
CA ALA A 239 22.23 12.50 7.80
C ALA A 239 21.72 11.05 7.96
N LEU A 240 20.42 10.89 8.23
CA LEU A 240 19.76 9.59 8.21
C LEU A 240 19.47 9.21 6.76
N TYR A 241 19.76 7.97 6.39
CA TYR A 241 19.58 7.49 5.02
C TYR A 241 18.89 6.14 4.98
N LEU A 242 17.90 6.04 4.11
CA LEU A 242 17.17 4.83 3.74
C LEU A 242 17.45 4.51 2.27
N HIS A 243 17.84 3.27 1.97
CA HIS A 243 18.11 2.85 0.59
C HIS A 243 16.94 2.09 -0.02
N MET A 244 16.53 2.46 -1.22
CA MET A 244 15.56 1.69 -2.00
C MET A 244 16.26 0.48 -2.62
N ILE A 245 15.76 -0.73 -2.38
CA ILE A 245 16.38 -1.98 -2.82
C ILE A 245 15.39 -2.93 -3.50
N SER A 246 15.88 -3.57 -4.56
CA SER A 246 15.16 -4.51 -5.41
C SER A 246 16.13 -5.53 -6.02
N ASP A 247 15.62 -6.50 -6.76
CA ASP A 247 16.44 -7.45 -7.53
C ASP A 247 17.40 -6.77 -8.53
N ALA A 248 17.13 -5.52 -8.94
CA ALA A 248 17.97 -4.79 -9.89
C ALA A 248 19.26 -4.22 -9.25
N ASN A 249 19.26 -3.90 -7.96
CA ASN A 249 20.36 -3.29 -7.24
C ASN A 249 20.77 -4.03 -5.95
N LEU A 250 20.37 -5.31 -5.81
CA LEU A 250 20.59 -6.16 -4.62
C LEU A 250 22.06 -6.21 -4.12
N ALA A 251 23.04 -5.98 -4.99
CA ALA A 251 24.46 -5.92 -4.63
C ALA A 251 24.82 -4.74 -3.70
N SER A 252 24.03 -3.67 -3.70
CA SER A 252 24.21 -2.48 -2.84
C SER A 252 24.34 -2.84 -1.35
N PHE A 253 23.55 -3.82 -0.88
CA PHE A 253 23.60 -4.29 0.51
C PHE A 253 24.99 -4.80 0.92
N ASP A 254 25.66 -5.55 0.04
CA ASP A 254 27.02 -6.05 0.28
C ASP A 254 28.08 -4.95 0.03
N GLU A 255 27.79 -3.96 -0.81
CA GLU A 255 28.65 -2.81 -1.09
C GLU A 255 28.74 -1.81 0.07
N PHE A 256 27.64 -1.57 0.81
CA PHE A 256 27.65 -0.73 2.05
C PHE A 256 28.50 -1.33 3.19
N GLY A 257 28.83 -2.63 3.13
CA GLY A 257 29.71 -3.28 4.10
C GLY A 257 29.22 -3.15 5.55
N ASP A 258 30.06 -2.58 6.42
CA ASP A 258 29.77 -2.39 7.84
C ASP A 258 29.01 -1.07 8.15
N ASP A 259 28.93 -0.10 7.21
CA ASP A 259 28.25 1.21 7.41
C ASP A 259 26.85 1.23 6.78
N GLN A 260 26.05 0.24 7.15
CA GLN A 260 24.70 0.03 6.62
C GLN A 260 23.79 1.28 6.80
N PRO A 261 22.87 1.55 5.85
CA PRO A 261 21.75 2.47 6.03
C PRO A 261 20.90 2.14 7.26
N VAL A 262 20.21 3.13 7.84
CA VAL A 262 19.32 2.90 8.99
C VAL A 262 18.09 2.06 8.61
N GLY A 263 17.75 2.01 7.33
CA GLY A 263 16.71 1.15 6.79
C GLY A 263 16.85 0.95 5.29
N TYR A 264 16.11 -0.03 4.77
CA TYR A 264 15.92 -0.24 3.35
C TYR A 264 14.44 -0.31 3.03
N GLU A 265 14.01 0.36 1.96
CA GLU A 265 12.70 0.15 1.35
C GLU A 265 12.82 -1.01 0.36
N VAL A 266 12.14 -2.11 0.70
CA VAL A 266 12.18 -3.35 -0.07
C VAL A 266 10.99 -3.35 -1.04
N VAL A 267 11.28 -3.15 -2.33
CA VAL A 267 10.27 -3.15 -3.40
C VAL A 267 10.35 -4.46 -4.18
N PHE A 268 9.23 -5.17 -4.26
CA PHE A 268 9.12 -6.45 -4.97
C PHE A 268 7.80 -6.61 -5.71
N GLY A 269 7.89 -7.13 -6.94
CA GLY A 269 6.73 -7.44 -7.76
C GLY A 269 6.13 -8.80 -7.40
N THR A 270 6.93 -9.74 -6.88
CA THR A 270 6.44 -11.06 -6.41
C THR A 270 7.14 -11.56 -5.14
N GLU A 271 6.47 -12.39 -4.31
CA GLU A 271 7.09 -13.09 -3.16
C GLU A 271 8.26 -14.04 -3.55
N GLN A 272 8.51 -14.24 -4.85
CA GLN A 272 9.60 -15.07 -5.39
C GLN A 272 10.84 -14.24 -5.78
N ASP A 273 10.72 -12.92 -5.86
CA ASP A 273 11.83 -12.01 -6.17
C ASP A 273 12.92 -12.16 -5.10
N ALA A 274 14.20 -12.09 -5.50
CA ALA A 274 15.33 -12.40 -4.62
C ALA A 274 15.38 -11.51 -3.36
N VAL A 275 15.01 -10.23 -3.50
CA VAL A 275 14.90 -9.24 -2.42
C VAL A 275 13.82 -9.60 -1.40
N ALA A 276 12.76 -10.30 -1.81
CA ALA A 276 11.64 -10.71 -0.95
C ALA A 276 11.88 -12.06 -0.24
N ARG A 277 13.02 -12.74 -0.49
CA ARG A 277 13.31 -14.06 0.09
C ARG A 277 13.86 -13.95 1.50
N ALA A 278 13.34 -14.77 2.40
CA ALA A 278 13.77 -14.84 3.81
C ALA A 278 15.30 -14.80 4.04
N PRO A 279 16.18 -15.53 3.30
CA PRO A 279 17.63 -15.47 3.53
C PRO A 279 18.27 -14.09 3.26
N PHE A 280 17.63 -13.23 2.46
CA PHE A 280 18.06 -11.86 2.26
C PHE A 280 17.49 -10.95 3.35
N LEU A 281 16.19 -11.04 3.61
CA LEU A 281 15.49 -10.25 4.63
C LEU A 281 16.02 -10.51 6.05
N GLU A 282 16.43 -11.74 6.37
CA GLU A 282 17.09 -12.11 7.63
C GLU A 282 18.47 -11.42 7.80
N ARG A 283 19.21 -11.21 6.70
CA ARG A 283 20.48 -10.45 6.74
C ARG A 283 20.22 -8.96 6.92
N LEU A 284 19.25 -8.44 6.17
CA LEU A 284 18.92 -7.01 6.14
C LEU A 284 18.36 -6.54 7.50
N ALA A 285 17.39 -7.28 8.05
CA ALA A 285 16.81 -7.00 9.35
C ALA A 285 17.78 -7.17 10.53
N GLY A 286 18.95 -7.79 10.31
CA GLY A 286 19.97 -7.98 11.37
C GLY A 286 20.82 -6.73 11.68
N GLY A 287 20.64 -5.64 10.94
CA GLY A 287 21.37 -4.38 11.15
C GLY A 287 20.71 -3.12 10.59
N SER A 288 19.55 -3.25 9.93
CA SER A 288 18.79 -2.13 9.35
C SER A 288 17.29 -2.40 9.50
N ARG A 289 16.48 -1.32 9.50
CA ARG A 289 15.03 -1.43 9.38
C ARG A 289 14.60 -1.95 8.00
N VAL A 290 13.48 -2.67 7.97
CA VAL A 290 12.82 -3.13 6.73
C VAL A 290 11.58 -2.27 6.53
N TRP A 291 11.61 -1.35 5.57
CA TRP A 291 10.47 -0.55 5.13
C TRP A 291 9.77 -1.28 3.99
N ILE A 292 8.45 -1.49 4.11
CA ILE A 292 7.64 -2.04 3.03
C ILE A 292 6.40 -1.17 2.80
N ASN A 293 6.06 -1.00 1.53
CA ASN A 293 4.96 -0.19 1.05
C ASN A 293 3.70 -1.05 0.89
N SER A 294 2.58 -0.67 1.49
CA SER A 294 1.29 -1.37 1.39
C SER A 294 0.22 -0.61 0.61
N MET A 295 0.55 0.48 -0.06
CA MET A 295 -0.44 1.37 -0.69
C MET A 295 -1.16 0.75 -1.91
N TRP A 296 -0.47 -0.01 -2.77
CA TRP A 296 -1.07 -0.64 -3.95
C TRP A 296 -0.25 -1.84 -4.48
N ASN A 297 -0.84 -2.59 -5.41
CA ASN A 297 -0.25 -3.79 -6.01
C ASN A 297 1.09 -3.52 -6.72
N GLY A 298 2.06 -4.43 -6.51
CA GLY A 298 3.35 -4.41 -7.19
C GLY A 298 4.47 -3.62 -6.49
N LEU A 299 4.17 -2.95 -5.37
CA LEU A 299 5.21 -2.47 -4.45
C LEU A 299 5.66 -3.57 -3.47
N ALA A 300 4.72 -4.41 -3.04
CA ALA A 300 4.94 -5.55 -2.16
C ALA A 300 4.04 -6.73 -2.59
N ASP A 301 4.17 -7.16 -3.85
CA ASP A 301 3.25 -8.12 -4.48
C ASP A 301 1.78 -7.65 -4.31
N HIS A 302 0.87 -8.48 -3.80
CA HIS A 302 -0.53 -8.17 -3.52
C HIS A 302 -0.85 -7.79 -2.04
N LEU A 303 0.16 -7.39 -1.25
CA LEU A 303 0.05 -7.21 0.20
C LEU A 303 -0.37 -5.78 0.60
N THR A 304 -1.53 -5.32 0.11
CA THR A 304 -1.97 -3.92 0.26
C THR A 304 -2.75 -3.61 1.55
N ASP A 305 -2.99 -2.33 1.83
CA ASP A 305 -3.84 -1.82 2.92
C ASP A 305 -5.25 -2.41 2.84
N GLU A 306 -5.82 -2.51 1.65
CA GLU A 306 -7.15 -3.07 1.36
C GLU A 306 -7.21 -4.58 1.62
N ALA A 307 -6.16 -5.30 1.24
CA ALA A 307 -6.02 -6.71 1.57
C ALA A 307 -5.93 -6.90 3.10
N SER A 308 -5.17 -6.02 3.75
CA SER A 308 -4.95 -6.00 5.20
C SER A 308 -6.22 -5.72 6.00
N LEU A 309 -7.04 -4.78 5.53
CA LEU A 309 -8.34 -4.50 6.12
C LEU A 309 -9.19 -5.77 6.19
N ILE A 310 -9.28 -6.57 5.12
CA ILE A 310 -10.21 -7.71 5.06
C ILE A 310 -9.69 -8.95 5.78
N ASP A 311 -8.42 -9.27 5.58
CA ASP A 311 -7.74 -10.40 6.21
C ASP A 311 -6.28 -9.99 6.42
N PRO A 312 -5.90 -9.47 7.61
CA PRO A 312 -4.55 -8.97 7.85
C PRO A 312 -3.44 -9.97 7.49
N SER A 313 -3.73 -11.28 7.59
CA SER A 313 -2.84 -12.37 7.20
C SER A 313 -2.51 -12.43 5.69
N ARG A 314 -3.16 -11.59 4.88
CA ARG A 314 -2.91 -11.35 3.45
C ARG A 314 -2.31 -9.96 3.15
N GLY A 315 -1.92 -9.21 4.17
CA GLY A 315 -1.36 -7.87 4.05
C GLY A 315 -0.42 -7.59 5.22
N TRP A 316 -0.69 -6.58 6.06
CA TRP A 316 0.19 -6.12 7.15
C TRP A 316 0.71 -7.23 8.09
N GLU A 317 -0.09 -8.25 8.44
CA GLU A 317 0.40 -9.37 9.26
C GLU A 317 1.41 -10.22 8.48
N SER A 318 1.22 -10.42 7.18
CA SER A 318 2.21 -11.09 6.32
C SER A 318 3.48 -10.24 6.15
N LEU A 319 3.33 -8.93 5.95
CA LEU A 319 4.46 -7.98 5.86
C LEU A 319 5.36 -8.08 7.09
N VAL A 320 4.80 -8.04 8.30
CA VAL A 320 5.57 -8.18 9.54
C VAL A 320 6.10 -9.60 9.72
N THR A 321 5.24 -10.62 9.64
CA THR A 321 5.60 -12.00 10.07
C THR A 321 6.38 -12.82 9.05
N THR A 322 6.22 -12.52 7.75
CA THR A 322 6.88 -13.24 6.64
C THR A 322 7.97 -12.39 6.00
N PHE A 323 7.69 -11.10 5.74
CA PHE A 323 8.64 -10.20 5.06
C PHE A 323 9.48 -9.34 6.02
N ARG A 324 9.34 -9.56 7.34
CA ARG A 324 10.10 -8.88 8.39
C ARG A 324 9.98 -7.36 8.38
N ALA A 325 8.89 -6.81 7.82
CA ALA A 325 8.61 -5.38 7.84
C ALA A 325 8.71 -4.85 9.28
N SER A 326 9.52 -3.82 9.47
CA SER A 326 9.66 -3.10 10.74
C SER A 326 9.37 -1.61 10.59
N MET A 327 9.11 -1.14 9.35
CA MET A 327 8.41 0.10 9.02
C MET A 327 7.40 -0.22 7.91
N ILE A 328 6.19 0.33 7.95
CA ILE A 328 5.15 0.13 6.92
C ILE A 328 4.69 1.51 6.43
N GLN A 329 4.75 1.73 5.11
CA GLN A 329 4.19 2.92 4.47
C GLN A 329 2.78 2.63 3.93
N THR A 330 1.82 3.44 4.35
CA THR A 330 0.38 3.22 4.17
C THR A 330 -0.34 4.50 3.75
N ASP A 331 -1.47 4.33 3.07
CA ASP A 331 -2.48 5.36 2.81
C ASP A 331 -3.64 5.34 3.84
N ASP A 332 -3.64 4.43 4.82
CA ASP A 332 -4.65 4.33 5.89
C ASP A 332 -3.98 4.15 7.27
N VAL A 333 -3.34 5.23 7.74
CA VAL A 333 -2.67 5.33 9.05
C VAL A 333 -3.58 4.85 10.19
N VAL A 334 -4.85 5.29 10.20
CA VAL A 334 -5.81 5.00 11.26
C VAL A 334 -6.13 3.51 11.35
N ALA A 335 -6.29 2.84 10.21
CA ALA A 335 -6.52 1.41 10.18
C ALA A 335 -5.25 0.60 10.51
N LEU A 336 -4.07 1.01 10.04
CA LEU A 336 -2.81 0.36 10.37
C LEU A 336 -2.53 0.44 11.88
N GLU A 337 -2.61 1.63 12.49
CA GLU A 337 -2.44 1.83 13.94
C GLU A 337 -3.50 1.08 14.76
N ARG A 338 -4.74 1.01 14.27
CA ARG A 338 -5.77 0.18 14.88
C ARG A 338 -5.40 -1.30 14.82
N TRP A 339 -4.94 -1.81 13.68
CA TRP A 339 -4.52 -3.20 13.54
C TRP A 339 -3.30 -3.51 14.42
N LEU A 340 -2.24 -2.69 14.41
CA LEU A 340 -1.05 -2.86 15.27
C LEU A 340 -1.44 -2.96 16.76
N ARG A 341 -2.44 -2.19 17.20
CA ARG A 341 -2.94 -2.20 18.58
C ARG A 341 -3.88 -3.38 18.93
N THR A 342 -4.63 -3.92 17.96
CA THR A 342 -5.77 -4.83 18.24
C THR A 342 -5.68 -6.20 17.57
N GLY A 343 -4.93 -6.32 16.47
CA GLY A 343 -4.94 -7.48 15.57
C GLY A 343 -6.23 -7.64 14.76
N GLU A 344 -7.13 -6.64 14.76
CA GLU A 344 -8.41 -6.69 14.06
C GLU A 344 -8.43 -5.77 12.83
N GLY A 345 -8.79 -6.33 11.67
CA GLY A 345 -9.17 -5.56 10.49
C GLY A 345 -10.65 -5.16 10.46
N ASP A 346 -11.14 -4.95 9.25
CA ASP A 346 -12.53 -4.77 8.86
C ASP A 346 -13.39 -6.00 9.18
N ARG A 347 -14.71 -5.77 9.33
CA ARG A 347 -15.68 -6.82 9.67
C ARG A 347 -16.19 -7.60 8.45
N ALA A 348 -15.27 -8.05 7.60
CA ALA A 348 -15.58 -8.97 6.51
C ALA A 348 -15.70 -10.43 6.99
N PRO A 349 -16.46 -11.30 6.32
CA PRO A 349 -16.40 -12.74 6.56
C PRO A 349 -14.98 -13.28 6.30
N ARG A 350 -14.47 -14.17 7.16
CA ARG A 350 -13.09 -14.66 7.01
C ARG A 350 -12.87 -15.39 5.67
N GLY A 351 -11.86 -14.96 4.93
CA GLY A 351 -11.54 -15.47 3.60
C GLY A 351 -12.39 -14.90 2.47
N SER A 352 -13.03 -13.73 2.70
CA SER A 352 -13.46 -12.81 1.64
C SER A 352 -12.26 -12.28 0.84
N VAL A 353 -12.55 -11.72 -0.33
CA VAL A 353 -11.58 -11.05 -1.19
C VAL A 353 -12.19 -9.73 -1.65
N ARG A 354 -11.42 -8.65 -1.68
CA ARG A 354 -11.77 -7.41 -2.37
C ARG A 354 -10.68 -7.11 -3.39
N VAL A 355 -11.09 -6.49 -4.49
CA VAL A 355 -10.19 -5.94 -5.49
C VAL A 355 -10.72 -4.55 -5.82
N GLN A 356 -9.87 -3.53 -5.70
CA GLN A 356 -10.24 -2.16 -6.05
C GLN A 356 -10.48 -2.03 -7.55
N ALA A 357 -11.24 -1.02 -7.96
CA ALA A 357 -11.58 -0.83 -9.36
C ALA A 357 -10.36 -0.45 -10.22
N GLU A 358 -9.47 0.36 -9.65
CA GLU A 358 -8.18 0.77 -10.21
C GLU A 358 -7.16 -0.38 -10.26
N ASP A 359 -7.34 -1.43 -9.46
CA ASP A 359 -6.53 -2.65 -9.44
C ASP A 359 -6.93 -3.66 -10.53
N PHE A 360 -7.36 -3.18 -11.69
CA PHE A 360 -7.57 -4.05 -12.84
C PHE A 360 -6.25 -4.67 -13.33
N ALA A 361 -6.34 -5.83 -13.98
CA ALA A 361 -5.19 -6.59 -14.46
C ALA A 361 -4.30 -5.76 -15.39
N PRO A 362 -2.97 -5.94 -15.40
CA PRO A 362 -2.10 -5.24 -16.32
C PRO A 362 -2.29 -5.74 -17.76
N GLY A 363 -2.19 -4.85 -18.75
CA GLY A 363 -2.16 -5.27 -20.16
C GLY A 363 -2.54 -4.22 -21.20
N GLY A 364 -3.07 -3.07 -20.80
CA GLY A 364 -3.52 -2.02 -21.71
C GLY A 364 -4.86 -2.30 -22.40
N GLU A 365 -5.26 -1.30 -23.19
CA GLU A 365 -6.48 -1.24 -24.00
C GLU A 365 -6.64 -2.47 -24.91
N GLY A 366 -7.84 -3.07 -24.89
CA GLY A 366 -8.20 -4.26 -25.65
C GLY A 366 -7.69 -5.59 -25.05
N VAL A 367 -6.91 -5.56 -23.96
CA VAL A 367 -6.41 -6.75 -23.25
C VAL A 367 -6.95 -6.80 -21.82
N ALA A 368 -6.62 -5.77 -21.03
CA ALA A 368 -6.95 -5.62 -19.62
C ALA A 368 -8.29 -4.91 -19.42
N TYR A 369 -8.49 -3.82 -20.15
CA TYR A 369 -9.71 -3.02 -20.16
C TYR A 369 -10.11 -2.67 -21.60
N HIS A 370 -11.31 -2.10 -21.74
CA HIS A 370 -11.70 -1.27 -22.88
C HIS A 370 -12.37 -0.01 -22.32
N ASP A 371 -11.76 1.14 -22.57
CA ASP A 371 -12.40 2.45 -22.37
C ASP A 371 -12.89 2.97 -23.72
N VAL A 372 -14.09 3.56 -23.77
CA VAL A 372 -14.64 4.15 -25.01
C VAL A 372 -14.38 5.65 -25.11
N ASP A 373 -13.81 6.27 -24.08
CA ASP A 373 -13.14 7.56 -24.15
C ASP A 373 -11.62 7.38 -24.35
N ALA A 374 -10.94 8.47 -24.71
CA ALA A 374 -9.48 8.49 -24.84
C ALA A 374 -8.89 9.41 -23.78
N GLY A 375 -7.91 8.90 -23.03
CA GLY A 375 -7.28 9.54 -21.89
C GLY A 375 -8.14 9.55 -20.62
N ASN A 376 -7.52 9.15 -19.50
CA ASN A 376 -8.09 9.24 -18.16
C ASN A 376 -8.51 10.68 -17.81
N ARG A 377 -9.81 10.88 -17.57
CA ARG A 377 -10.47 12.16 -17.25
C ARG A 377 -10.59 12.46 -15.76
N GLY A 378 -10.41 11.46 -14.90
CA GLY A 378 -10.35 11.69 -13.46
C GLY A 378 -9.07 12.44 -13.07
N GLY A 379 -8.00 12.22 -13.83
CA GLY A 379 -6.75 12.97 -13.72
C GLY A 379 -5.81 12.46 -12.62
N LEU A 380 -6.03 11.24 -12.12
CA LEU A 380 -5.05 10.55 -11.28
C LEU A 380 -4.19 9.62 -12.15
N ASP A 381 -2.89 9.92 -12.28
CA ASP A 381 -1.94 9.11 -13.05
C ASP A 381 -1.44 7.87 -12.29
N MET A 382 -2.37 7.13 -11.65
CA MET A 382 -2.08 5.90 -10.90
C MET A 382 -1.67 4.75 -11.82
N ARG A 383 -2.04 4.83 -13.11
CA ARG A 383 -1.73 3.81 -14.14
C ARG A 383 -1.16 4.48 -15.41
N PRO A 384 0.13 4.86 -15.41
CA PRO A 384 0.71 5.66 -16.48
C PRO A 384 0.58 5.03 -17.87
N GLY A 385 -0.12 5.74 -18.76
CA GLY A 385 -0.37 5.32 -20.14
C GLY A 385 -1.58 4.39 -20.33
N GLU A 386 -2.43 4.21 -19.31
CA GLU A 386 -3.74 3.57 -19.46
C GLU A 386 -4.87 4.62 -19.46
N ASP A 387 -5.87 4.42 -20.33
CA ASP A 387 -6.92 5.41 -20.61
C ASP A 387 -8.10 5.36 -19.62
N VAL A 388 -8.14 4.36 -18.71
CA VAL A 388 -9.22 4.17 -17.73
C VAL A 388 -9.40 5.41 -16.86
N ASP A 389 -10.64 5.89 -16.79
CA ASP A 389 -11.06 7.03 -15.99
C ASP A 389 -10.93 6.79 -14.46
N ILE A 390 -9.78 7.12 -13.85
CA ILE A 390 -9.51 6.98 -12.41
C ILE A 390 -9.51 8.35 -11.71
N SER A 391 -10.32 8.49 -10.66
CA SER A 391 -10.55 9.74 -9.91
C SER A 391 -10.50 9.53 -8.40
N ASP A 392 -10.08 10.55 -7.64
CA ASP A 392 -10.45 10.68 -6.23
C ASP A 392 -11.85 11.29 -6.11
N ALA A 393 -12.63 10.87 -5.12
CA ALA A 393 -13.71 11.68 -4.58
C ALA A 393 -13.91 11.46 -3.09
N ASP A 394 -13.64 12.50 -2.30
CA ASP A 394 -13.75 12.49 -0.83
C ASP A 394 -12.81 11.43 -0.18
N GLY A 395 -11.56 11.34 -0.66
CA GLY A 395 -10.51 10.44 -0.13
C GLY A 395 -10.62 9.00 -0.65
N ASN A 396 -11.33 8.82 -1.76
CA ASN A 396 -11.72 7.52 -2.30
C ASN A 396 -11.37 7.41 -3.79
N VAL A 397 -10.27 6.71 -4.07
CA VAL A 397 -9.87 6.32 -5.42
C VAL A 397 -10.87 5.30 -5.98
N ARG A 398 -11.17 5.41 -7.26
CA ARG A 398 -12.20 4.61 -7.95
C ARG A 398 -12.10 4.77 -9.46
N VAL A 399 -12.68 3.82 -10.19
CA VAL A 399 -12.97 3.99 -11.62
C VAL A 399 -14.33 4.70 -11.77
N SER A 400 -14.33 5.79 -12.52
CA SER A 400 -15.47 6.71 -12.68
C SER A 400 -15.99 6.73 -14.11
N TRP A 401 -17.16 7.34 -14.31
CA TRP A 401 -17.86 7.53 -15.60
C TRP A 401 -18.22 6.26 -16.41
N LEU A 402 -18.03 5.08 -15.83
CA LEU A 402 -18.33 3.77 -16.40
C LEU A 402 -19.71 3.71 -17.10
N ARG A 403 -19.73 3.30 -18.36
CA ARG A 403 -20.89 3.30 -19.27
C ARG A 403 -20.84 2.17 -20.32
N GLY A 404 -21.94 2.00 -21.05
CA GLY A 404 -22.12 0.90 -22.00
C GLY A 404 -21.05 0.83 -23.11
N GLY A 405 -20.51 -0.39 -23.30
CA GLY A 405 -19.42 -0.71 -24.23
C GLY A 405 -18.10 -1.04 -23.51
N GLU A 406 -17.89 -0.47 -22.32
CA GLU A 406 -16.64 -0.59 -21.56
C GLU A 406 -16.54 -1.93 -20.82
N TRP A 407 -15.31 -2.33 -20.48
CA TRP A 407 -15.07 -3.48 -19.60
C TRP A 407 -13.72 -3.39 -18.91
N LEU A 408 -13.63 -4.00 -17.72
CA LEU A 408 -12.38 -4.16 -16.97
C LEU A 408 -12.21 -5.62 -16.57
N THR A 409 -10.99 -6.14 -16.67
CA THR A 409 -10.62 -7.50 -16.25
C THR A 409 -9.73 -7.40 -15.01
N TYR A 410 -10.04 -8.18 -13.98
CA TYR A 410 -9.35 -8.22 -12.70
C TYR A 410 -8.71 -9.59 -12.49
N GLU A 411 -7.59 -9.65 -11.78
CA GLU A 411 -7.04 -10.90 -11.23
C GLU A 411 -7.45 -10.99 -9.76
N VAL A 412 -8.10 -12.10 -9.39
CA VAL A 412 -8.74 -12.28 -8.07
C VAL A 412 -8.14 -13.51 -7.40
N ASP A 413 -7.30 -13.28 -6.39
CA ASP A 413 -6.69 -14.35 -5.61
C ASP A 413 -7.63 -14.91 -4.54
N VAL A 414 -8.16 -16.10 -4.83
CA VAL A 414 -9.11 -16.81 -3.97
C VAL A 414 -8.36 -17.67 -2.95
N PRO A 415 -8.49 -17.40 -1.63
CA PRO A 415 -7.68 -18.07 -0.62
C PRO A 415 -8.12 -19.52 -0.37
N ARG A 416 -9.36 -19.87 -0.72
CA ARG A 416 -9.98 -21.17 -0.41
C ARG A 416 -11.03 -21.57 -1.44
N THR A 417 -10.91 -22.78 -1.99
CA THR A 417 -11.94 -23.37 -2.86
C THR A 417 -13.32 -23.34 -2.19
N GLY A 418 -14.29 -22.64 -2.80
CA GLY A 418 -15.57 -22.31 -2.17
C GLY A 418 -16.63 -21.83 -3.16
N ARG A 419 -17.79 -21.43 -2.63
CA ARG A 419 -18.74 -20.57 -3.36
C ARG A 419 -18.58 -19.15 -2.81
N TYR A 420 -18.58 -18.19 -3.71
CA TYR A 420 -18.40 -16.78 -3.41
C TYR A 420 -19.57 -16.01 -4.00
N GLU A 421 -20.19 -15.15 -3.20
CA GLU A 421 -21.19 -14.18 -3.62
C GLU A 421 -20.47 -12.87 -3.93
N LEU A 422 -20.71 -12.32 -5.12
CA LEU A 422 -20.13 -11.05 -5.54
C LEU A 422 -21.05 -9.89 -5.12
N SER A 423 -20.44 -8.83 -4.61
CA SER A 423 -21.02 -7.50 -4.45
C SER A 423 -20.10 -6.47 -5.08
N ALA A 424 -20.63 -5.32 -5.48
CA ALA A 424 -19.84 -4.19 -5.97
C ALA A 424 -20.17 -2.95 -5.13
N ARG A 425 -19.15 -2.22 -4.67
CA ARG A 425 -19.34 -0.89 -4.09
C ARG A 425 -19.36 0.13 -5.21
N VAL A 426 -20.45 0.89 -5.30
CA VAL A 426 -20.78 1.69 -6.48
C VAL A 426 -21.43 3.00 -6.09
N SER A 427 -21.37 3.99 -6.99
CA SER A 427 -22.08 5.28 -6.85
C SER A 427 -22.68 5.77 -8.17
N SER A 428 -23.88 6.33 -8.08
CA SER A 428 -24.55 6.98 -9.21
C SER A 428 -25.77 7.80 -8.75
N PRO A 429 -25.99 9.02 -9.27
CA PRO A 429 -27.19 9.81 -9.00
C PRO A 429 -28.40 9.40 -9.86
N TYR A 430 -28.23 8.58 -10.90
CA TYR A 430 -29.28 8.34 -11.90
C TYR A 430 -30.25 7.22 -11.51
N THR A 431 -31.40 7.15 -12.18
CA THR A 431 -32.37 6.05 -12.03
C THR A 431 -33.01 5.73 -13.40
N PRO A 432 -32.74 4.56 -14.01
CA PRO A 432 -31.74 3.56 -13.59
C PRO A 432 -30.33 4.15 -13.56
N ALA A 433 -29.42 3.58 -12.75
CA ALA A 433 -28.07 4.11 -12.57
C ALA A 433 -27.05 3.53 -13.55
N GLY A 434 -27.22 2.27 -13.95
CA GLY A 434 -26.30 1.55 -14.82
C GLY A 434 -26.56 0.05 -14.73
N ALA A 435 -25.74 -0.75 -15.40
CA ALA A 435 -25.76 -2.20 -15.28
C ALA A 435 -24.47 -2.83 -15.82
N TYR A 436 -24.12 -4.00 -15.29
CA TYR A 436 -22.95 -4.77 -15.72
C TYR A 436 -23.28 -6.27 -15.82
N THR A 437 -22.44 -7.02 -16.53
CA THR A 437 -22.35 -8.49 -16.49
C THR A 437 -20.97 -8.89 -15.99
N VAL A 438 -20.82 -10.13 -15.52
CA VAL A 438 -19.54 -10.65 -15.02
C VAL A 438 -19.24 -12.00 -15.63
N SER A 439 -18.02 -12.20 -16.13
CA SER A 439 -17.50 -13.52 -16.51
C SER A 439 -16.29 -13.91 -15.65
N PHE A 440 -16.11 -15.21 -15.46
CA PHE A 440 -15.02 -15.79 -14.69
C PHE A 440 -14.22 -16.73 -15.60
N ASP A 441 -12.89 -16.58 -15.62
CA ASP A 441 -11.94 -17.42 -16.39
C ASP A 441 -12.26 -17.53 -17.89
N GLY A 442 -12.75 -16.43 -18.48
CA GLY A 442 -13.22 -16.40 -19.88
C GLY A 442 -14.47 -17.25 -20.15
N GLY A 443 -15.18 -17.66 -19.10
CA GLY A 443 -16.43 -18.40 -19.17
C GLY A 443 -17.64 -17.56 -19.59
N THR A 444 -18.83 -18.16 -19.50
CA THR A 444 -20.09 -17.47 -19.82
C THR A 444 -20.32 -16.27 -18.90
N GLU A 445 -20.76 -15.15 -19.46
CA GLU A 445 -21.22 -14.00 -18.67
C GLU A 445 -22.45 -14.33 -17.81
N SER A 446 -22.56 -13.65 -16.68
CA SER A 446 -23.70 -13.70 -15.77
C SER A 446 -24.98 -13.13 -16.40
N GLU A 447 -26.11 -13.31 -15.71
CA GLU A 447 -27.24 -12.42 -15.93
C GLU A 447 -26.85 -10.96 -15.58
N ARG A 448 -27.61 -10.01 -16.13
CA ARG A 448 -27.34 -8.57 -15.98
C ARG A 448 -27.60 -8.12 -14.54
N VAL A 449 -26.58 -7.57 -13.92
CA VAL A 449 -26.65 -6.94 -12.59
C VAL A 449 -27.04 -5.48 -12.77
N ALA A 450 -28.08 -5.04 -12.08
CA ALA A 450 -28.51 -3.64 -12.10
C ALA A 450 -27.73 -2.83 -11.05
N VAL A 451 -27.16 -1.70 -11.46
CA VAL A 451 -26.65 -0.69 -10.54
C VAL A 451 -27.83 0.17 -10.09
N LEU A 452 -28.01 0.31 -8.78
CA LEU A 452 -29.04 1.13 -8.16
C LEU A 452 -28.51 2.53 -7.84
N SER A 453 -29.41 3.51 -7.84
CA SER A 453 -29.08 4.89 -7.48
C SER A 453 -28.63 4.98 -6.02
N THR A 454 -27.50 5.63 -5.80
CA THR A 454 -27.02 6.00 -4.46
C THR A 454 -27.26 7.47 -4.15
N THR A 455 -27.97 8.20 -5.02
CA THR A 455 -28.36 9.63 -4.97
C THR A 455 -27.24 10.65 -5.20
N SER A 456 -25.98 10.23 -5.33
CA SER A 456 -24.85 11.12 -5.64
C SER A 456 -23.71 10.32 -6.27
N HIS A 457 -22.88 10.97 -7.10
CA HIS A 457 -21.61 10.37 -7.53
C HIS A 457 -20.64 10.15 -6.37
N ASN A 458 -20.72 10.89 -5.27
CA ASN A 458 -19.80 10.70 -4.12
C ASN A 458 -20.37 9.81 -3.01
N LYS A 459 -21.64 9.37 -3.14
CA LYS A 459 -22.25 8.47 -2.15
C LYS A 459 -22.08 7.02 -2.61
N GLN A 460 -21.10 6.33 -2.05
CA GLN A 460 -20.82 4.92 -2.37
C GLN A 460 -21.68 3.98 -1.51
N GLU A 461 -22.25 2.95 -2.12
CA GLU A 461 -22.99 1.88 -1.42
C GLU A 461 -22.58 0.50 -1.94
N LEU A 462 -22.41 -0.46 -1.03
CA LEU A 462 -22.16 -1.87 -1.39
C LEU A 462 -23.47 -2.52 -1.83
N GLN A 463 -23.55 -2.92 -3.11
CA GLN A 463 -24.73 -3.53 -3.72
C GLN A 463 -24.45 -5.00 -4.04
N ALA A 464 -25.32 -5.89 -3.56
CA ALA A 464 -25.24 -7.32 -3.85
C ALA A 464 -25.57 -7.58 -5.32
N SER A 465 -24.71 -8.33 -6.02
CA SER A 465 -24.91 -8.61 -7.45
C SER A 465 -25.88 -9.77 -7.72
N GLY A 466 -26.09 -10.64 -6.73
CA GLY A 466 -26.78 -11.92 -6.89
C GLY A 466 -25.95 -12.98 -7.64
N VAL A 467 -24.76 -12.64 -8.16
CA VAL A 467 -23.86 -13.58 -8.82
C VAL A 467 -23.13 -14.41 -7.77
N VAL A 468 -23.36 -15.74 -7.79
CA VAL A 468 -22.71 -16.68 -6.86
C VAL A 468 -21.92 -17.73 -7.63
N GLN A 469 -20.60 -17.54 -7.72
CA GLN A 469 -19.70 -18.42 -8.47
C GLN A 469 -18.98 -19.43 -7.56
N ARG A 470 -18.64 -20.62 -8.09
CA ARG A 470 -17.75 -21.56 -7.40
C ARG A 470 -16.32 -21.39 -7.91
N LEU A 471 -15.44 -20.89 -7.04
CA LEU A 471 -14.03 -20.65 -7.34
C LEU A 471 -13.14 -21.69 -6.65
N THR A 472 -11.97 -21.95 -7.23
CA THR A 472 -10.90 -22.77 -6.65
C THR A 472 -9.93 -21.90 -5.84
N LYS A 473 -9.09 -22.50 -4.98
CA LYS A 473 -7.95 -21.76 -4.43
C LYS A 473 -6.98 -21.40 -5.56
N GLY A 474 -6.56 -20.14 -5.62
CA GLY A 474 -5.64 -19.59 -6.61
C GLY A 474 -6.22 -18.37 -7.31
N THR A 475 -5.45 -17.83 -8.26
CA THR A 475 -5.82 -16.69 -9.08
C THR A 475 -6.91 -17.06 -10.07
N HIS A 476 -7.92 -16.21 -10.18
CA HIS A 476 -9.01 -16.30 -11.15
C HIS A 476 -9.13 -14.98 -11.91
N THR A 477 -9.45 -15.04 -13.21
CA THR A 477 -9.74 -13.79 -13.96
C THR A 477 -11.22 -13.47 -13.87
N VAL A 478 -11.56 -12.22 -13.57
CA VAL A 478 -12.94 -11.75 -13.47
C VAL A 478 -13.10 -10.53 -14.36
N ARG A 479 -13.94 -10.62 -15.39
CA ARG A 479 -14.25 -9.47 -16.25
C ARG A 479 -15.60 -8.90 -15.90
N VAL A 480 -15.64 -7.60 -15.60
CA VAL A 480 -16.85 -6.78 -15.50
C VAL A 480 -17.07 -6.13 -16.87
N SER A 481 -18.15 -6.47 -17.54
CA SER A 481 -18.55 -5.90 -18.83
C SER A 481 -19.76 -4.99 -18.65
N LEU A 482 -19.77 -3.82 -19.32
CA LEU A 482 -20.93 -2.93 -19.35
C LEU A 482 -21.65 -3.08 -20.69
N PRO A 483 -22.86 -3.66 -20.75
CA PRO A 483 -23.54 -3.89 -22.02
C PRO A 483 -23.82 -2.58 -22.77
N ASP A 484 -23.75 -2.56 -24.10
CA ASP A 484 -23.87 -1.36 -24.96
C ASP A 484 -25.09 -0.45 -24.67
N ASP A 485 -26.19 -1.01 -24.14
CA ASP A 485 -27.42 -0.28 -23.78
C ASP A 485 -27.41 0.26 -22.32
N ALA A 486 -26.34 0.05 -21.55
CA ALA A 486 -26.11 0.60 -20.21
C ALA A 486 -25.68 2.09 -20.30
N TYR A 487 -26.58 2.94 -20.78
CA TYR A 487 -26.26 4.32 -21.17
C TYR A 487 -25.87 5.29 -20.03
N GLN A 488 -26.22 4.98 -18.78
CA GLN A 488 -26.02 5.88 -17.63
C GLN A 488 -24.66 5.65 -17.00
N ASN A 489 -23.96 6.73 -16.64
CA ASN A 489 -22.64 6.65 -16.03
C ASN A 489 -22.71 6.43 -14.50
N TRP A 490 -21.85 5.55 -14.02
CA TRP A 490 -21.70 5.21 -12.61
C TRP A 490 -20.22 5.04 -12.28
N ASN A 491 -19.88 4.92 -11.00
CA ASN A 491 -18.50 4.72 -10.57
C ASN A 491 -18.41 3.39 -9.80
N LEU A 492 -17.33 2.65 -10.01
CA LEU A 492 -17.00 1.41 -9.31
C LEU A 492 -15.83 1.70 -8.36
N ASP A 493 -16.02 1.32 -7.10
CA ASP A 493 -15.08 1.50 -5.99
C ASP A 493 -14.30 0.20 -5.80
N TYR A 494 -14.99 -0.90 -5.46
CA TYR A 494 -14.42 -2.24 -5.46
C TYR A 494 -15.42 -3.35 -5.81
N LEU A 495 -14.87 -4.50 -6.17
CA LEU A 495 -15.56 -5.79 -6.16
C LEU A 495 -15.27 -6.52 -4.84
N GLN A 496 -16.28 -7.11 -4.21
CA GLN A 496 -16.14 -7.92 -2.99
C GLN A 496 -16.72 -9.31 -3.19
N PHE A 497 -15.93 -10.34 -2.88
CA PHE A 497 -16.28 -11.75 -2.99
C PHE A 497 -16.39 -12.35 -1.60
N ASP A 498 -17.61 -12.52 -1.10
CA ASP A 498 -17.86 -13.07 0.24
C ASP A 498 -18.09 -14.59 0.18
N PRO A 499 -17.42 -15.39 1.03
CA PRO A 499 -17.56 -16.84 1.02
C PRO A 499 -18.93 -17.26 1.58
N VAL A 500 -19.77 -17.82 0.73
CA VAL A 500 -21.09 -18.31 1.10
C VAL A 500 -20.94 -19.53 2.01
N SER A 501 -21.48 -19.43 3.24
CA SER A 501 -21.60 -20.55 4.17
C SER A 501 -22.50 -21.65 3.57
N ARG A 502 -22.16 -22.92 3.84
CA ARG A 502 -22.91 -24.08 3.34
C ARG A 502 -24.17 -24.34 4.15
#